data_AF-A0A3D2SMU8-F1
#
_entry.id   AF-A0A3D2SMU8-F1
#
_cell.length_a   1.000
_cell.length_b   1.000
_cell.length_c   1.000
_cell.angle_alpha   90.00
_cell.angle_beta   90.00
_cell.angle_gamma   90.00
#
_symmetry.space_group_name_H-M   'P 1'
#
loop_
_entity.id
_entity.type
_entity.pdbx_description
1 polymer ?
#
loop_
_entity_poly.entity_id
_entity_poly.type
_entity_poly.pdbx_seq_one_letter_code
_entity_poly.pdbx_strand_id
1 'polypeptide(L)'
;VNGDVWTTMDFASLLKVKLIDDLAHLVFVPNPVQHPQGDFVLSNGKAYTFEQAQTGEALTYSGVAVLSPKLFENLEHGKRPLAPLLKQAMLNGQVSAEKMQGVWVDVGTPERLNELDQHIKAGLYI
;
A
#
# COMPACT_ATOMS: atom_id res chain seq x y z
N VAL A 1 -1.28 4.13 8.24
CA VAL A 1 -1.41 2.67 8.33
C VAL A 1 -2.88 2.33 8.48
N ASN A 2 -3.41 1.38 7.70
CA ASN A 2 -4.77 0.88 7.86
C ASN A 2 -4.88 0.06 9.16
N GLY A 3 -5.92 0.29 9.97
CA GLY A 3 -6.13 -0.37 11.25
C GLY A 3 -6.49 -1.86 11.14
N ASP A 4 -6.99 -2.29 9.99
CA ASP A 4 -7.40 -3.69 9.76
C ASP A 4 -6.23 -4.57 9.27
N VAL A 5 -5.03 -4.01 9.14
CA VAL A 5 -3.84 -4.72 8.64
C VAL A 5 -3.00 -5.24 9.79
N TRP A 6 -2.70 -6.54 9.74
CA TRP A 6 -1.65 -7.15 10.53
C TRP A 6 -0.41 -7.40 9.67
N THR A 7 0.76 -7.01 10.15
CA THR A 7 2.01 -7.19 9.41
C THR A 7 3.22 -7.33 10.33
N THR A 8 4.25 -8.05 9.87
CA THR A 8 5.57 -8.11 10.52
C THR A 8 6.57 -7.11 9.94
N MET A 9 6.14 -6.24 9.02
CA MET A 9 7.00 -5.21 8.44
C MET A 9 7.58 -4.29 9.53
N ASP A 10 8.90 -4.09 9.52
CA ASP A 10 9.54 -3.05 10.33
C ASP A 10 9.32 -1.67 9.69
N PHE A 11 8.49 -0.84 10.34
CA PHE A 11 8.21 0.51 9.87
C PHE A 11 9.38 1.48 10.03
N ALA A 12 10.46 1.14 10.71
CA ALA A 12 11.62 2.01 10.83
C ALA A 12 12.27 2.29 9.46
N SER A 13 12.11 1.40 8.47
CA SER A 13 12.55 1.65 7.09
C SER A 13 11.86 2.89 6.48
N LEU A 14 10.58 3.10 6.79
CA LEU A 14 9.77 4.18 6.25
C LEU A 14 10.19 5.55 6.76
N LEU A 15 10.87 5.63 7.91
CA LEU A 15 11.44 6.88 8.42
C LEU A 15 12.55 7.44 7.51
N LYS A 16 13.13 6.60 6.64
CA LYS A 16 14.18 7.00 5.69
C LYS A 16 13.60 7.51 4.37
N VAL A 17 12.30 7.32 4.13
CA VAL A 17 11.61 7.77 2.92
C VAL A 17 11.55 9.29 2.91
N LYS A 18 12.06 9.90 1.84
CA LYS A 18 12.00 11.35 1.62
C LYS A 18 11.09 11.66 0.44
N LEU A 19 9.97 12.30 0.73
CA LEU A 19 9.00 12.76 -0.27
C LEU A 19 9.44 14.12 -0.85
N ILE A 20 10.59 14.17 -1.53
CA ILE A 20 11.14 15.41 -2.09
C ILE A 20 10.24 15.91 -3.23
N ASP A 21 10.11 15.09 -4.27
CA ASP A 21 9.27 15.36 -5.45
C ASP A 21 7.97 14.53 -5.45
N ASP A 22 7.86 13.59 -4.50
CA ASP A 22 6.69 12.73 -4.33
C ASP A 22 5.69 13.30 -3.34
N LEU A 23 4.41 12.97 -3.54
CA LEU A 23 3.32 13.25 -2.61
C LEU A 23 2.97 12.03 -1.74
N ALA A 24 3.37 10.83 -2.17
CA ALA A 24 3.15 9.61 -1.44
C ALA A 24 4.27 8.59 -1.71
N HIS A 25 4.50 7.75 -0.71
CA HIS A 25 5.25 6.51 -0.84
C HIS A 25 4.35 5.37 -0.40
N LEU A 26 4.02 4.46 -1.31
CA LEU A 26 3.12 3.33 -1.05
C LEU A 26 3.90 2.05 -0.82
N VAL A 27 3.47 1.25 0.15
CA VAL A 27 3.99 -0.10 0.34
C VAL A 27 3.01 -1.08 -0.29
N PHE A 28 3.52 -1.92 -1.19
CA PHE A 28 2.74 -2.92 -1.90
C PHE A 28 3.02 -4.34 -1.41
N VAL A 29 2.05 -5.23 -1.62
CA VAL A 29 2.13 -6.64 -1.28
C VAL A 29 1.76 -7.49 -2.50
N PRO A 30 2.19 -8.76 -2.56
CA PRO A 30 1.69 -9.70 -3.55
C PRO A 30 0.16 -9.76 -3.54
N ASN A 31 -0.43 -9.99 -4.71
CA ASN A 31 -1.88 -10.06 -4.85
C ASN A 31 -2.44 -11.25 -4.07
N PRO A 32 -3.38 -11.01 -3.14
CA PRO A 32 -4.04 -12.12 -2.45
C PRO A 32 -4.98 -12.84 -3.42
N VAL A 33 -5.35 -14.08 -3.10
CA VAL A 33 -6.17 -14.95 -3.98
C VAL A 33 -7.50 -14.30 -4.36
N GLN A 34 -8.12 -13.57 -3.43
CA GLN A 34 -9.37 -12.85 -3.65
C GLN A 34 -9.22 -11.57 -4.51
N HIS A 35 -7.99 -11.09 -4.73
CA HIS A 35 -7.73 -9.87 -5.51
C HIS A 35 -6.56 -10.07 -6.49
N PRO A 36 -6.68 -11.01 -7.44
CA PRO A 36 -5.55 -11.50 -8.25
C PRO A 36 -4.96 -10.47 -9.21
N GLN A 37 -5.73 -9.44 -9.58
CA GLN A 37 -5.28 -8.40 -10.50
C GLN A 37 -4.45 -7.31 -9.81
N GLY A 38 -4.56 -7.19 -8.49
CA GLY A 38 -3.93 -6.08 -7.76
C GLY A 38 -4.60 -4.74 -8.00
N ASP A 39 -4.03 -3.70 -7.42
CA ASP A 39 -4.54 -2.32 -7.50
C ASP A 39 -3.72 -1.44 -8.46
N PHE A 40 -2.40 -1.63 -8.46
CA PHE A 40 -1.43 -0.75 -9.11
C PHE A 40 -0.23 -1.53 -9.65
N VAL A 41 0.56 -0.88 -10.51
CA VAL A 41 1.80 -1.43 -11.04
C VAL A 41 2.99 -0.79 -10.32
N LEU A 42 3.90 -1.61 -9.80
CA LEU A 42 5.23 -1.19 -9.37
C LEU A 42 6.21 -1.27 -10.54
N SER A 43 6.84 -0.16 -10.88
CA SER A 43 7.93 -0.13 -11.85
C SER A 43 8.98 0.89 -11.43
N ASN A 44 10.26 0.50 -11.42
CA ASN A 44 11.39 1.39 -11.09
C ASN A 44 11.21 2.22 -9.80
N GLY A 45 10.64 1.61 -8.75
CA GLY A 45 10.41 2.28 -7.45
C GLY A 45 9.27 3.30 -7.44
N LYS A 46 8.42 3.30 -8.47
CA LYS A 46 7.26 4.18 -8.62
C LYS A 46 5.98 3.36 -8.78
N ALA A 47 4.87 3.93 -8.30
CA ALA A 47 3.55 3.37 -8.50
C ALA A 47 2.88 3.99 -9.72
N TYR A 48 2.19 3.14 -10.48
CA TYR A 48 1.45 3.53 -11.67
C TYR A 48 0.05 2.92 -11.66
N THR A 49 -0.89 3.61 -12.28
CA THR A 49 -2.19 3.02 -12.59
C THR A 49 -2.07 2.08 -13.79
N PHE A 50 -3.00 1.15 -13.94
CA PHE A 50 -3.00 0.21 -15.09
C PHE A 50 -3.14 0.94 -16.43
N GLU A 51 -3.84 2.06 -16.47
CA GLU A 51 -4.06 2.86 -17.69
C GLU A 51 -2.77 3.50 -18.21
N GLN A 52 -1.75 3.68 -17.37
CA GLN A 52 -0.44 4.22 -17.78
C GLN A 52 0.43 3.19 -18.53
N ALA A 53 -0.04 1.93 -18.64
CA ALA A 53 0.58 0.86 -19.41
C ALA A 53 2.10 0.67 -19.18
N GLN A 54 2.56 0.91 -17.95
CA GLN A 54 3.97 0.73 -17.59
C GLN A 54 4.32 -0.76 -17.48
N THR A 55 5.52 -1.12 -17.95
CA THR A 55 6.06 -2.47 -17.72
C THR A 55 6.51 -2.57 -16.27
N GLY A 56 5.89 -3.46 -15.51
CA GLY A 56 6.14 -3.64 -14.09
C GLY A 56 5.30 -4.76 -13.51
N GLU A 57 5.24 -4.82 -12.19
CA GLU A 57 4.51 -5.87 -11.48
C GLU A 57 3.20 -5.33 -10.90
N ALA A 58 2.09 -6.00 -11.22
CA ALA A 58 0.80 -5.70 -10.65
C ALA A 58 0.73 -6.20 -9.20
N LEU A 59 0.47 -5.30 -8.26
CA LEU A 59 0.49 -5.56 -6.82
C LEU A 59 -0.71 -4.90 -6.13
N THR A 60 -0.99 -5.36 -4.91
CA THR A 60 -2.05 -4.83 -4.06
C THR A 60 -1.50 -3.78 -3.11
N TYR A 61 -2.25 -2.71 -2.89
CA TYR A 61 -1.91 -1.70 -1.91
C TYR A 61 -2.13 -2.23 -0.49
N SER A 62 -1.07 -2.26 0.31
CA SER A 62 -1.09 -2.88 1.64
C SER A 62 -1.86 -2.09 2.70
N GLY A 63 -2.27 -0.84 2.43
CA GLY A 63 -2.76 0.08 3.45
C GLY A 63 -1.66 0.75 4.29
N VAL A 64 -0.38 0.51 3.98
CA VAL A 64 0.77 1.19 4.57
C VAL A 64 1.35 2.18 3.57
N ALA A 65 1.50 3.44 4.00
CA ALA A 65 2.05 4.51 3.18
C ALA A 65 2.64 5.63 4.05
N VAL A 66 3.58 6.36 3.47
CA VAL A 66 3.99 7.70 3.92
C VAL A 66 3.33 8.70 2.99
N LEU A 67 2.55 9.63 3.54
CA LEU A 67 1.79 10.61 2.76
C LEU A 67 2.24 12.03 3.12
N SER A 68 2.52 12.84 2.10
CA SER A 68 2.76 14.26 2.28
C SER A 68 1.43 14.97 2.53
N PRO A 69 1.34 15.91 3.49
CA PRO A 69 0.16 16.75 3.66
C PRO A 69 -0.24 17.49 2.37
N LYS A 70 0.74 17.76 1.49
CA LYS A 70 0.52 18.41 0.17
C LYS A 70 -0.42 17.61 -0.75
N LEU A 71 -0.52 16.28 -0.56
CA LEU A 71 -1.49 15.45 -1.29
C LEU A 71 -2.93 15.90 -1.06
N PHE A 72 -3.19 16.58 0.06
CA PHE A 72 -4.52 17.03 0.48
C PHE A 72 -4.71 18.54 0.38
N GLU A 73 -3.72 19.27 -0.15
CA GLU A 73 -3.85 20.72 -0.36
C GLU A 73 -5.02 21.02 -1.31
N ASN A 74 -5.73 22.12 -1.04
CA ASN A 74 -6.86 22.60 -1.84
C ASN A 74 -8.07 21.67 -1.90
N LEU A 75 -8.14 20.64 -1.07
CA LEU A 75 -9.34 19.82 -0.95
C LEU A 75 -10.37 20.51 -0.07
N GLU A 76 -11.62 20.58 -0.56
CA GLU A 76 -12.74 21.10 0.23
C GLU A 76 -12.97 20.26 1.50
N HIS A 77 -13.62 20.82 2.51
CA HIS A 77 -13.96 20.03 3.70
C HIS A 77 -14.98 18.93 3.36
N GLY A 78 -14.76 17.70 3.86
CA GLY A 78 -15.72 16.60 3.69
C GLY A 78 -15.09 15.21 3.56
N LYS A 79 -15.95 14.19 3.50
CA LYS A 79 -15.56 12.79 3.33
C LYS A 79 -15.20 12.51 1.87
N ARG A 80 -14.07 11.84 1.66
CA ARG A 80 -13.66 11.38 0.33
C ARG A 80 -12.78 10.13 0.39
N PRO A 81 -12.80 9.31 -0.66
CA PRO A 81 -11.87 8.19 -0.79
C PRO A 81 -10.45 8.69 -1.08
N LEU A 82 -9.44 7.98 -0.58
CA LEU A 82 -8.03 8.28 -0.82
C LEU A 82 -7.57 7.86 -2.23
N ALA A 83 -8.11 6.77 -2.76
CA ALA A 83 -7.63 6.16 -4.01
C ALA A 83 -7.61 7.13 -5.22
N PRO A 84 -8.62 7.99 -5.45
CA PRO A 84 -8.55 8.96 -6.55
C PRO A 84 -7.41 9.97 -6.42
N LEU A 85 -7.07 10.40 -5.19
CA LEU A 85 -5.95 11.32 -4.96
C LEU A 85 -4.61 10.66 -5.31
N LEU A 86 -4.45 9.41 -4.88
CA LEU A 86 -3.26 8.61 -5.21
C LEU A 86 -3.14 8.40 -6.72
N LYS A 87 -4.22 8.04 -7.42
CA LYS A 87 -4.23 7.89 -8.88
C LYS A 87 -3.83 9.18 -9.59
N GLN A 88 -4.35 10.33 -9.17
CA GLN A 88 -3.97 11.61 -9.74
C GLN A 88 -2.48 11.91 -9.53
N ALA A 89 -1.94 11.63 -8.34
CA ALA A 89 -0.52 11.78 -8.07
C ALA A 89 0.35 10.79 -8.89
N MET A 90 -0.12 9.56 -9.12
CA MET A 90 0.55 8.57 -9.98
C MET A 90 0.61 9.02 -11.44
N LEU A 91 -0.49 9.60 -11.96
CA LEU A 91 -0.53 10.19 -13.30
C LEU A 91 0.52 11.31 -13.46
N ASN A 92 0.82 12.03 -12.39
CA ASN A 92 1.85 13.06 -12.35
C ASN A 92 3.26 12.52 -12.03
N GLY A 93 3.42 11.21 -11.81
CA GLY A 93 4.71 10.60 -11.44
C GLY A 93 5.19 10.90 -10.01
N GLN A 94 4.28 11.32 -9.13
CA GLN A 94 4.56 11.82 -7.78
C GLN A 94 4.30 10.76 -6.69
N VAL A 95 4.36 9.48 -7.04
CA VAL A 95 4.14 8.39 -6.09
C VAL A 95 5.27 7.37 -6.22
N SER A 96 6.17 7.35 -5.23
CA SER A 96 7.10 6.25 -5.07
C SER A 96 6.42 5.05 -4.42
N ALA A 97 7.00 3.87 -4.62
CA ALA A 97 6.52 2.67 -3.98
C ALA A 97 7.62 1.64 -3.79
N GLU A 98 7.41 0.77 -2.81
CA GLU A 98 8.25 -0.39 -2.56
C GLU A 98 7.39 -1.64 -2.28
N LYS A 99 8.01 -2.81 -2.38
CA LYS A 99 7.39 -4.04 -1.89
C LYS A 99 7.65 -4.22 -0.42
N MET A 100 6.61 -4.57 0.31
CA MET A 100 6.67 -4.91 1.72
C MET A 100 7.70 -6.02 1.97
N GLN A 101 8.56 -5.80 2.95
CA GLN A 101 9.43 -6.82 3.50
C GLN A 101 8.79 -7.30 4.81
N GLY A 102 8.12 -8.44 4.77
CA GLY A 102 7.39 -9.00 5.90
C GLY A 102 6.12 -9.71 5.48
N VAL A 103 5.43 -10.27 6.46
CA VAL A 103 4.12 -10.89 6.29
C VAL A 103 3.06 -9.79 6.32
N TRP A 104 1.99 -9.98 5.55
CA TRP A 104 0.86 -9.07 5.52
C TRP A 104 -0.44 -9.85 5.48
N VAL A 105 -1.40 -9.44 6.31
CA VAL A 105 -2.75 -9.99 6.35
C VAL A 105 -3.74 -8.84 6.52
N ASP A 106 -4.74 -8.77 5.64
CA ASP A 106 -5.89 -7.87 5.74
C ASP A 106 -7.03 -8.55 6.51
N VAL A 107 -7.21 -8.15 7.77
CA VAL A 107 -8.14 -8.76 8.72
C VAL A 107 -9.53 -8.13 8.58
N GLY A 108 -10.15 -8.36 7.43
CA GLY A 108 -11.49 -7.85 7.11
C GLY A 108 -12.67 -8.74 7.55
N THR A 109 -12.41 -9.99 7.98
CA THR A 109 -13.47 -10.94 8.37
C THR A 109 -13.07 -11.78 9.59
N PRO A 110 -14.05 -12.32 10.35
CA PRO A 110 -13.77 -13.22 11.48
C PRO A 110 -12.94 -14.46 11.08
N GLU A 111 -13.17 -14.99 9.89
CA GLU A 111 -12.44 -16.15 9.37
C GLU A 111 -10.95 -15.83 9.19
N ARG A 112 -10.64 -14.67 8.60
CA ARG A 112 -9.25 -14.21 8.44
C ARG A 112 -8.57 -13.94 9.78
N LEU A 113 -9.31 -13.41 10.75
CA LEU A 113 -8.80 -13.23 12.12
C LEU A 113 -8.46 -14.58 12.77
N ASN A 114 -9.35 -15.58 12.66
CA ASN A 114 -9.12 -16.89 13.24
C ASN A 114 -7.94 -17.62 12.57
N GLU A 115 -7.83 -17.56 11.24
CA GLU A 115 -6.69 -18.11 10.51
C GLU A 115 -5.37 -17.45 10.96
N LEU A 116 -5.34 -16.12 11.04
CA LEU A 116 -4.18 -15.38 11.52
C LEU A 116 -3.78 -15.79 12.94
N ASP A 117 -4.73 -15.89 13.87
CA ASP A 117 -4.46 -16.30 15.25
C ASP A 117 -3.87 -17.72 15.33
N GLN A 118 -4.39 -18.66 14.52
CA GLN A 118 -3.83 -20.01 14.42
C GLN A 118 -2.39 -20.00 13.91
N HIS A 119 -2.11 -19.21 12.87
CA HIS A 119 -0.76 -19.12 12.31
C HIS A 119 0.24 -18.48 13.29
N ILE A 120 -0.16 -17.45 14.03
CA ILE A 120 0.67 -16.83 15.08
C ILE A 120 0.97 -17.86 16.18
N LYS A 121 -0.04 -18.56 16.68
CA LYS A 121 0.12 -19.58 17.73
C LYS A 121 1.00 -20.75 17.29
N ALA A 122 0.94 -21.11 16.01
CA ALA A 122 1.79 -22.15 15.42
C ALA A 122 3.23 -21.67 15.13
N GLY A 123 3.52 -20.38 15.31
CA GLY A 123 4.85 -19.82 15.07
C GLY A 123 5.23 -19.71 13.59
N LEU A 124 4.25 -19.63 12.69
CA LEU A 124 4.49 -19.59 11.24
C LEU A 124 5.04 -18.24 10.74
N TYR A 125 5.01 -17.21 11.58
CA TYR A 125 5.40 -15.84 11.23
C TYR A 125 6.52 -15.27 12.14
N ILE A 126 7.31 -16.15 12.76
CA ILE A 126 8.49 -15.79 13.57
C ILE A 126 9.73 -15.71 12.69
#